data_AF-L1LA07-F1
#
_entry.id   AF-L1LA07-F1
#
_cell.length_a   1.000
_cell.length_b   1.000
_cell.length_c   1.000
_cell.angle_alpha   90.00
_cell.angle_beta   90.00
_cell.angle_gamma   90.00
#
_symmetry.space_group_name_H-M   'P 1'
#
loop_
_entity.id
_entity.type
_entity.pdbx_description
1 polymer ?
#
loop_
_entity_poly.entity_id
_entity_poly.type
_entity_poly.pdbx_seq_one_letter_code
_entity_poly.pdbx_strand_id
1 'polypeptide(L)'
;MAEEVIIELKNKPPIDTTTYQASTSAGGGNVKITVERTTHPLGSDFLKYEHTLQTKGEFILKEIQDNGGKIDVIGLKDVPRVTSVSAYYWSHENGTQIPSKALLVQVTTTDPKVTKYYANRKNDGGGNEWVGLCQLSQPNLIPGGIERN
;
A
#
# COMPACT_ATOMS: atom_id res chain seq x y z
N MET A 1 10.36 -8.84 20.24
CA MET A 1 8.96 -8.90 19.76
C MET A 1 8.92 -8.20 18.43
N ALA A 2 8.07 -8.62 17.49
CA ALA A 2 7.90 -7.90 16.23
C ALA A 2 7.14 -6.58 16.50
N GLU A 3 7.55 -5.51 15.83
CA GLU A 3 6.94 -4.19 16.00
C GLU A 3 5.57 -4.15 15.31
N GLU A 4 4.57 -3.56 15.97
CA GLU A 4 3.27 -3.26 15.38
C GLU A 4 3.34 -1.91 14.66
N VAL A 5 3.15 -1.92 13.34
CA VAL A 5 3.43 -0.78 12.48
C VAL A 5 2.17 -0.34 11.73
N ILE A 6 1.94 0.97 11.73
CA ILE A 6 0.94 1.65 10.90
C ILE A 6 1.63 2.13 9.62
N ILE A 7 1.18 1.66 8.46
CA ILE A 7 1.72 2.10 7.17
C ILE A 7 0.93 3.32 6.69
N GLU A 8 1.62 4.42 6.45
CA GLU A 8 1.04 5.70 6.04
C GLU A 8 1.37 5.96 4.57
N LEU A 9 0.39 5.77 3.69
CA LEU A 9 0.55 5.91 2.25
C LEU A 9 0.76 7.37 1.81
N LYS A 10 0.53 8.36 2.68
CA LYS A 10 0.84 9.77 2.41
C LYS A 10 2.33 10.02 2.19
N ASN A 11 3.20 9.18 2.76
CA ASN A 11 4.66 9.32 2.66
C ASN A 11 5.16 8.77 1.32
N LYS A 12 5.09 9.59 0.27
CA LYS A 12 5.49 9.23 -1.10
C LYS A 12 6.68 10.08 -1.55
N PRO A 13 7.81 9.48 -1.96
CA PRO A 13 8.89 10.22 -2.58
C PRO A 13 8.49 10.70 -3.99
N PRO A 14 8.97 11.87 -4.44
CA PRO A 14 8.70 12.36 -5.78
C PRO A 14 9.49 11.62 -6.87
N ILE A 15 10.65 11.04 -6.54
CA ILE A 15 11.56 10.43 -7.53
C ILE A 15 11.87 8.99 -7.15
N ASP A 16 12.77 8.77 -6.18
CA ASP A 16 13.34 7.44 -5.92
C ASP A 16 12.89 6.86 -4.58
N THR A 17 13.41 7.39 -3.48
CA THR A 17 13.24 6.78 -2.16
C THR A 17 13.13 7.84 -1.08
N THR A 18 12.34 7.56 -0.05
CA THR A 18 12.33 8.34 1.20
C THR A 18 12.21 7.40 2.39
N THR A 19 12.50 7.90 3.58
CA THR A 19 12.29 7.18 4.83
C THR A 19 11.45 8.04 5.77
N TYR A 20 10.51 7.43 6.49
CA TYR A 20 9.75 8.09 7.53
C TYR A 20 9.71 7.28 8.83
N GLN A 21 9.46 7.95 9.94
CA GLN A 21 9.19 7.30 11.22
C GLN A 21 7.74 6.85 11.24
N ALA A 22 7.51 5.55 11.28
CA ALA A 22 6.17 5.01 11.29
C ALA A 22 5.56 5.05 12.69
N SER A 23 4.26 5.30 12.74
CA SER A 23 3.51 5.18 13.99
C SER A 23 3.45 3.73 14.44
N THR A 24 3.60 3.51 15.74
CA THR A 24 3.55 2.19 16.38
C THR A 24 2.50 2.16 17.47
N SER A 25 1.88 1.00 17.71
CA SER A 25 0.84 0.84 18.74
C SER A 25 1.33 1.17 20.15
N ALA A 26 2.64 1.04 20.41
CA ALA A 26 3.26 1.33 21.71
C ALA A 26 3.64 2.81 21.89
N GLY A 27 3.38 3.68 20.91
CA GLY A 27 3.57 5.14 21.01
C GLY A 27 5.04 5.62 21.12
N GLY A 28 6.02 4.72 21.12
CA GLY A 28 7.44 5.06 21.33
C GLY A 28 8.46 4.28 20.48
N GLY A 29 8.02 3.48 19.51
CA GLY A 29 8.93 2.70 18.66
C GLY A 29 9.68 3.56 17.65
N ASN A 30 11.01 3.38 17.54
CA ASN A 30 11.86 3.98 16.50
C ASN A 30 11.78 3.16 15.20
N VAL A 31 10.58 2.90 14.70
CA VAL A 31 10.39 2.11 13.48
C VAL A 31 10.48 3.01 12.26
N LYS A 32 11.50 2.78 11.44
CA LYS A 32 11.69 3.49 10.17
C LYS A 32 11.23 2.65 9.00
N ILE A 33 10.38 3.25 8.17
CA ILE A 33 9.90 2.66 6.92
C ILE A 33 10.56 3.38 5.75
N THR A 34 11.18 2.61 4.87
CA THR A 34 11.68 3.05 3.57
C THR A 34 10.58 2.88 2.54
N VAL A 35 10.37 3.90 1.73
CA VAL A 35 9.41 3.89 0.62
C VAL A 35 10.17 4.07 -0.67
N GLU A 36 10.08 3.08 -1.56
CA GLU A 36 10.69 3.11 -2.89
C GLU A 36 9.61 3.31 -3.96
N ARG A 37 9.85 4.26 -4.87
CA ARG A 37 8.98 4.53 -6.01
C ARG A 37 9.53 3.85 -7.27
N THR A 38 8.67 3.11 -7.96
CA THR A 38 8.98 2.46 -9.25
C THR A 38 7.80 2.60 -10.21
N THR A 39 8.03 2.42 -11.51
CA THR A 39 6.96 2.21 -12.49
C THR A 39 6.64 0.72 -12.58
N HIS A 40 5.35 0.34 -12.51
CA HIS A 40 4.95 -1.06 -12.49
C HIS A 40 3.63 -1.35 -13.23
N PRO A 41 3.64 -2.13 -14.32
CA PRO A 41 4.81 -2.76 -14.93
C PRO A 41 5.79 -1.73 -15.52
N LEU A 42 7.05 -2.14 -15.74
CA LEU A 42 8.08 -1.26 -16.28
C LEU A 42 7.61 -0.62 -17.60
N GLY A 43 7.72 0.71 -17.71
CA GLY A 43 7.26 1.46 -18.88
C GLY A 43 5.76 1.73 -18.92
N SER A 44 5.01 1.44 -17.86
CA SER A 44 3.60 1.83 -17.72
C SER A 44 3.42 3.16 -16.99
N ASP A 45 2.18 3.66 -17.06
CA ASP A 45 1.70 4.83 -16.32
C ASP A 45 1.28 4.51 -14.87
N PHE A 46 1.63 3.34 -14.36
CA PHE A 46 1.35 2.99 -12.97
C PHE A 46 2.59 3.17 -12.09
N LEU A 47 2.42 3.89 -11.00
CA LEU A 47 3.45 4.09 -9.98
C LEU A 47 3.21 3.13 -8.83
N LYS A 48 4.24 2.37 -8.47
CA LYS A 48 4.28 1.52 -7.27
C LYS A 48 5.12 2.21 -6.20
N TYR A 49 4.56 2.33 -5.01
CA TYR A 49 5.24 2.80 -3.80
C TYR A 49 5.34 1.64 -2.83
N GLU A 50 6.54 1.08 -2.67
CA GLU A 50 6.80 -0.07 -1.81
C GLU A 50 7.36 0.38 -0.46
N HIS A 51 6.59 0.11 0.60
CA HIS A 51 6.92 0.38 2.00
C HIS A 51 7.55 -0.87 2.61
N THR A 52 8.78 -0.75 3.09
CA THR A 52 9.56 -1.81 3.75
C THR A 52 10.20 -1.29 5.02
N LEU A 53 10.49 -2.16 5.98
CA LEU A 53 11.36 -1.78 7.10
C LEU A 53 12.73 -1.36 6.58
N GLN A 54 13.29 -0.28 7.12
CA GLN A 54 14.64 0.16 6.75
C GLN A 54 15.69 -0.94 7.02
N THR A 55 15.46 -1.76 8.05
CA THR A 55 16.30 -2.91 8.42
C THR A 55 16.07 -4.15 7.55
N LYS A 56 15.13 -4.11 6.59
CA LYS A 56 14.73 -5.22 5.71
C LYS A 56 14.20 -6.47 6.45
N GLY A 57 13.63 -6.27 7.63
CA GLY A 57 13.01 -7.33 8.44
C GLY A 57 11.50 -7.48 8.22
N GLU A 58 10.86 -8.16 9.18
CA GLU A 58 9.41 -8.35 9.24
C GLU A 58 8.78 -7.46 10.32
N PHE A 59 7.51 -7.10 10.12
CA PHE A 59 6.70 -6.39 11.10
C PHE A 59 5.27 -6.95 11.17
N ILE A 60 4.55 -6.57 12.23
CA ILE A 60 3.11 -6.79 12.32
C ILE A 60 2.42 -5.56 11.73
N LEU A 61 1.70 -5.73 10.63
CA LEU A 61 0.93 -4.65 10.03
C LEU A 61 -0.34 -4.43 10.86
N LYS A 62 -0.43 -3.28 11.53
CA LYS A 62 -1.59 -2.93 12.34
C LYS A 62 -2.74 -2.46 11.47
N GLU A 63 -2.45 -1.52 10.58
CA GLU A 63 -3.37 -0.94 9.63
C GLU A 63 -2.62 -0.19 8.53
N ILE A 64 -3.34 0.19 7.47
CA ILE A 64 -2.86 1.05 6.40
C ILE A 64 -3.73 2.31 6.39
N GLN A 65 -3.09 3.48 6.37
CA GLN A 65 -3.73 4.77 6.30
C GLN A 65 -3.45 5.42 4.94
N ASP A 66 -4.51 5.80 4.24
CA ASP A 66 -4.46 6.65 3.04
C ASP A 66 -4.90 8.08 3.37
N ASN A 67 -4.80 9.00 2.42
CA ASN A 67 -5.20 10.40 2.57
C ASN A 67 -6.67 10.57 3.00
N GLY A 68 -7.54 9.61 2.66
CA GLY A 68 -8.95 9.60 3.05
C GLY A 68 -9.25 8.94 4.41
N GLY A 69 -8.22 8.44 5.11
CA GLY A 69 -8.36 7.72 6.38
C GLY A 69 -7.87 6.27 6.30
N LYS A 70 -8.28 5.47 7.28
CA LYS A 70 -7.91 4.05 7.37
C LYS A 70 -8.51 3.24 6.22
N ILE A 71 -7.68 2.41 5.58
CA ILE A 71 -8.13 1.36 4.67
C ILE A 71 -8.72 0.22 5.52
N ASP A 72 -10.04 0.23 5.68
CA ASP A 72 -10.74 -0.76 6.50
C ASP A 72 -11.32 -1.88 5.63
N VAL A 73 -10.59 -2.99 5.54
CA VAL A 73 -10.99 -4.18 4.80
C VAL A 73 -10.59 -5.43 5.56
N ILE A 74 -11.42 -6.46 5.46
CA ILE A 74 -11.19 -7.75 6.12
C ILE A 74 -9.83 -8.31 5.65
N GLY A 75 -8.98 -8.67 6.61
CA GLY A 75 -7.66 -9.26 6.36
C GLY A 75 -6.48 -8.27 6.33
N LEU A 76 -6.71 -6.96 6.52
CA LEU A 76 -5.66 -5.93 6.64
C LEU A 76 -5.37 -5.47 8.07
N LYS A 77 -5.96 -6.11 9.08
CA LYS A 77 -5.75 -5.79 10.49
C LYS A 77 -4.89 -6.86 11.17
N ASP A 78 -3.91 -6.43 11.95
CA ASP A 78 -3.05 -7.29 12.77
C ASP A 78 -2.38 -8.41 11.96
N VAL A 79 -1.88 -8.08 10.76
CA VAL A 79 -1.27 -9.08 9.85
C VAL A 79 0.18 -9.33 10.27
N PRO A 80 0.54 -10.54 10.72
CA PRO A 80 1.89 -10.83 11.18
C PRO A 80 2.85 -11.06 10.01
N ARG A 81 4.15 -10.94 10.29
CA ARG A 81 5.25 -11.33 9.36
C ARG A 81 5.16 -10.66 7.99
N VAL A 82 4.74 -9.41 7.96
CA VAL A 82 4.70 -8.60 6.75
C VAL A 82 6.11 -8.12 6.44
N THR A 83 6.53 -8.30 5.19
CA THR A 83 7.82 -7.81 4.70
C THR A 83 7.70 -6.54 3.87
N SER A 84 6.60 -6.41 3.13
CA SER A 84 6.33 -5.20 2.36
C SER A 84 4.85 -4.92 2.18
N VAL A 85 4.54 -3.63 2.11
CA VAL A 85 3.24 -3.11 1.69
C VAL A 85 3.47 -2.22 0.48
N SER A 86 2.90 -2.56 -0.67
CA SER A 86 2.99 -1.73 -1.87
C SER A 86 1.65 -1.08 -2.18
N ALA A 87 1.65 0.20 -2.55
CA ALA A 87 0.47 0.89 -3.04
C ALA A 87 0.69 1.32 -4.50
N TYR A 88 -0.31 1.11 -5.34
CA TYR A 88 -0.27 1.41 -6.77
C TYR A 88 -1.19 2.57 -7.09
N TYR A 89 -0.70 3.46 -7.96
CA TYR A 89 -1.34 4.70 -8.35
C TYR A 89 -1.24 4.90 -9.85
N TRP A 90 -2.18 5.68 -10.39
CA TRP A 90 -2.11 6.15 -11.77
C TRP A 90 -1.27 7.43 -11.84
N SER A 91 -0.27 7.48 -12.71
CA SER A 91 0.67 8.60 -12.83
C SER A 91 -0.01 9.89 -13.30
N HIS A 92 -1.01 9.78 -14.16
CA HIS A 92 -1.71 10.95 -14.72
C HIS A 92 -2.86 11.46 -13.84
N GLU A 93 -3.04 10.91 -12.62
CA GLU A 93 -4.14 11.30 -11.74
C GLU A 93 -4.16 12.81 -11.46
N ASN A 94 -2.98 13.39 -11.20
CA ASN A 94 -2.80 14.80 -10.86
C ASN A 94 -1.80 15.49 -11.81
N GLY A 95 -1.68 15.00 -13.05
CA GLY A 95 -0.69 15.49 -14.03
C GLY A 95 0.75 15.25 -13.57
N THR A 96 1.49 16.32 -13.25
CA THR A 96 2.90 16.24 -12.80
C THR A 96 3.07 16.10 -11.29
N GLN A 97 1.97 16.12 -10.53
CA GLN A 97 1.99 16.02 -9.07
C GLN A 97 1.99 14.57 -8.58
N ILE A 98 2.40 14.37 -7.33
CA ILE A 98 2.34 13.05 -6.67
C ILE A 98 0.87 12.59 -6.64
N PRO A 99 0.55 11.38 -7.13
CA PRO A 99 -0.82 10.88 -7.12
C PRO A 99 -1.30 10.68 -5.68
N SER A 100 -2.58 10.94 -5.46
CA SER A 100 -3.15 11.03 -4.12
C SER A 100 -4.12 9.90 -3.80
N LYS A 101 -4.61 9.17 -4.81
CA LYS A 101 -5.56 8.05 -4.61
C LYS A 101 -4.91 6.71 -4.96
N ALA A 102 -4.75 5.87 -3.94
CA ALA A 102 -4.31 4.50 -4.15
C ALA A 102 -5.43 3.68 -4.81
N LEU A 103 -5.07 2.94 -5.87
CA LEU A 103 -5.97 2.06 -6.62
C LEU A 103 -5.90 0.61 -6.13
N LEU A 104 -4.69 0.18 -5.77
CA LEU A 104 -4.41 -1.18 -5.33
C LEU A 104 -3.42 -1.12 -4.17
N VAL A 105 -3.62 -1.98 -3.19
CA VAL A 105 -2.67 -2.27 -2.12
C VAL A 105 -2.29 -3.75 -2.22
N GLN A 106 -1.00 -4.01 -2.15
CA GLN A 106 -0.41 -5.33 -2.06
C GLN A 106 0.25 -5.48 -0.69
N VAL A 107 -0.02 -6.58 0.00
CA VAL A 107 0.65 -6.95 1.25
C VAL A 107 1.34 -8.29 1.08
N THR A 108 2.65 -8.33 1.36
CA THR A 108 3.48 -9.52 1.22
C THR A 108 3.92 -10.02 2.59
N THR A 109 3.69 -11.31 2.87
CA THR A 109 4.14 -12.01 4.10
C THR A 109 5.14 -13.10 3.79
N THR A 110 5.90 -13.56 4.79
CA THR A 110 6.92 -14.63 4.65
C THR A 110 6.47 -16.01 5.10
N ASP A 111 5.56 -16.13 6.06
CA ASP A 111 5.09 -17.43 6.55
C ASP A 111 3.60 -17.40 6.97
N PRO A 112 2.70 -17.95 6.13
CA PRO A 112 2.99 -18.49 4.81
C PRO A 112 3.44 -17.37 3.84
N LYS A 113 4.31 -17.69 2.87
CA LYS A 113 4.70 -16.74 1.84
C LYS A 113 3.52 -16.46 0.92
N VAL A 114 2.78 -15.41 1.22
CA VAL A 114 1.53 -15.05 0.55
C VAL A 114 1.56 -13.58 0.19
N THR A 115 1.06 -13.28 -1.00
CA THR A 115 0.79 -11.90 -1.43
C THR A 115 -0.72 -11.74 -1.54
N LYS A 116 -1.27 -10.77 -0.80
CA LYS A 116 -2.69 -10.41 -0.86
C LYS A 116 -2.85 -9.06 -1.51
N TYR A 117 -3.93 -8.93 -2.26
CA TYR A 117 -4.27 -7.71 -3.00
C TYR A 117 -5.59 -7.16 -2.52
N TYR A 118 -5.66 -5.84 -2.41
CA TYR A 118 -6.86 -5.10 -2.01
C TYR A 118 -7.06 -3.97 -3.00
N ALA A 119 -8.23 -3.90 -3.63
CA ALA A 119 -8.52 -2.89 -4.64
C ALA A 119 -9.49 -1.84 -4.11
N ASN A 120 -9.27 -0.61 -4.52
CA ASN A 120 -10.20 0.50 -4.31
C ASN A 120 -11.17 0.54 -5.49
N ARG A 121 -12.45 0.27 -5.24
CA ARG A 121 -13.50 0.27 -6.28
C ARG A 121 -14.61 1.24 -5.90
N LYS A 122 -15.42 1.64 -6.89
CA LYS A 122 -16.69 2.29 -6.59
C LYS A 122 -17.69 1.30 -6.00
N ASN A 123 -18.45 1.76 -5.03
CA ASN A 123 -19.64 1.06 -4.56
C ASN A 123 -20.90 1.56 -5.28
N ASP A 124 -22.00 0.84 -5.13
CA ASP A 124 -23.28 1.17 -5.78
C ASP A 124 -23.87 2.52 -5.35
N GLY A 125 -23.41 3.07 -4.22
CA GLY A 125 -23.77 4.40 -3.72
C GLY A 125 -22.92 5.54 -4.29
N GLY A 126 -22.03 5.27 -5.26
CA GLY A 126 -21.12 6.26 -5.83
C GLY A 126 -19.92 6.64 -4.94
N GLY A 127 -19.81 6.03 -3.76
CA GLY A 127 -18.66 6.11 -2.88
C GLY A 127 -17.54 5.16 -3.31
N ASN A 128 -16.44 5.18 -2.57
CA ASN A 128 -15.33 4.26 -2.78
C ASN A 128 -15.24 3.27 -1.62
N GLU A 129 -14.93 2.02 -1.93
CA GLU A 129 -14.72 0.98 -0.94
C GLU A 129 -13.49 0.15 -1.28
N TRP A 130 -12.84 -0.36 -0.24
CA TRP A 130 -11.73 -1.30 -0.38
C TRP A 130 -12.25 -2.73 -0.27
N VAL A 131 -11.87 -3.57 -1.23
CA VAL A 131 -12.23 -4.98 -1.24
C VAL A 131 -10.99 -5.84 -1.37
N GLY A 132 -10.95 -6.94 -0.61
CA GLY A 132 -9.93 -7.97 -0.78
C GLY A 132 -10.17 -8.71 -2.09
N LEU A 133 -9.11 -8.86 -2.87
CA LEU A 133 -9.13 -9.71 -4.06
C LEU A 133 -8.80 -11.14 -3.64
N CYS A 134 -9.71 -12.08 -3.89
CA CYS A 134 -9.51 -13.51 -3.59
C CYS A 134 -8.46 -14.20 -4.48
N GLN A 135 -7.71 -13.45 -5.29
CA GLN A 135 -6.73 -13.98 -6.24
C GLN A 135 -5.31 -13.85 -5.69
N LEU A 136 -4.51 -14.92 -5.84
CA LEU A 136 -3.07 -14.94 -5.51
C LEU A 136 -2.21 -14.26 -6.60
N SER A 137 -2.81 -13.87 -7.73
CA SER A 137 -2.16 -13.17 -8.83
C SER A 137 -2.46 -11.68 -8.77
N GLN A 138 -1.47 -10.85 -9.10
CA GLN A 138 -1.66 -9.42 -9.27
C GLN A 138 -2.77 -9.17 -10.31
N PRO A 139 -3.80 -8.36 -9.99
CA PRO A 139 -4.80 -7.97 -10.97
C PRO A 139 -4.14 -7.16 -12.09
N ASN A 140 -4.64 -7.31 -13.32
CA ASN A 140 -4.16 -6.51 -14.44
C ASN A 140 -4.41 -5.02 -14.18
N LEU A 141 -3.33 -4.26 -14.06
CA LEU A 141 -3.36 -2.80 -14.01
C LEU A 141 -3.52 -2.30 -15.45
N ILE A 142 -4.75 -2.16 -15.91
CA ILE A 142 -5.08 -1.54 -17.20
C ILE A 142 -5.73 -0.17 -16.95
N PRO A 143 -5.42 0.84 -17.79
CA PRO A 143 -6.17 2.10 -17.79
C PRO A 143 -7.66 1.80 -17.98
N GLY A 144 -8.55 2.36 -17.18
CA GLY A 144 -9.99 2.06 -17.23
C GLY A 144 -10.47 0.74 -16.60
N GLY A 145 -9.58 -0.18 -16.16
CA GLY A 145 -10.01 -1.50 -15.66
C GLY A 145 -10.26 -1.58 -14.16
N ILE A 146 -9.53 -0.77 -13.38
CA ILE A 146 -9.77 -0.54 -11.94
C ILE A 146 -10.29 0.90 -11.72
N GLU A 147 -10.25 1.72 -12.77
CA GLU A 147 -10.76 3.09 -12.74
C GLU A 147 -12.29 3.07 -12.82
N ARG A 148 -12.91 3.32 -11.68
CA ARG A 148 -14.10 4.17 -11.49
C ARG A 148 -14.87 4.51 -12.78
N ASN A 149 -15.80 3.64 -13.18
CA ASN A 149 -17.07 4.13 -13.75
C ASN A 149 -17.89 4.79 -12.64
#